data_AF-A0A921FJ99-F1
#
_entry.id   AF-A0A921FJ99-F1
#
_cell.length_a   1.000
_cell.length_b   1.000
_cell.length_c   1.000
_cell.angle_alpha   90.00
_cell.angle_beta   90.00
_cell.angle_gamma   90.00
#
_symmetry.space_group_name_H-M   'P 1'
#
loop_
_entity.id
_entity.type
_entity.pdbx_description
1 polymer ?
#
loop_
_entity_poly.entity_id
_entity_poly.type
_entity_poly.pdbx_seq_one_letter_code
_entity_poly.pdbx_strand_id
1 'polypeptide(L)'
;MKARIVYASMTGNDEDMADILEEDLQDYGFDVETSDVGFTDANDYLDSDLCIFITYTYGEGVMTDELADFYGELKDLDLTGKHFAVMGSGDKTYGEHFCENVFDYEKAFKDCGATE
;
A
#
# COMPACT_ATOMS: atom_id res chain seq x y z
N MET A 1 -16.69 4.09 -8.14
CA MET A 1 -15.77 4.32 -7.02
C MET A 1 -14.38 4.26 -7.59
N LYS A 2 -13.49 5.19 -7.20
CA LYS A 2 -12.11 5.21 -7.66
C LYS A 2 -11.22 4.46 -6.67
N ALA A 3 -10.45 3.50 -7.14
CA ALA A 3 -9.46 2.78 -6.35
C ALA A 3 -8.05 3.18 -6.81
N ARG A 4 -7.17 3.43 -5.85
CA ARG A 4 -5.75 3.72 -6.10
C ARG A 4 -4.94 2.60 -5.48
N ILE A 5 -4.24 1.83 -6.31
CA ILE A 5 -3.29 0.81 -5.86
C ILE A 5 -1.89 1.38 -6.03
N VAL A 6 -1.13 1.41 -4.94
CA VAL A 6 0.30 1.71 -4.98
C VAL A 6 1.03 0.47 -4.50
N TYR A 7 2.03 0.00 -5.25
CA TYR A 7 2.79 -1.17 -4.87
C TYR A 7 4.28 -0.89 -4.77
N ALA A 8 4.98 -1.66 -3.95
CA ALA A 8 6.43 -1.72 -3.93
C ALA A 8 6.84 -3.17 -4.15
N SER A 9 7.78 -3.43 -5.07
CA SER A 9 8.17 -4.80 -5.42
C SER A 9 9.65 -4.88 -5.83
N MET A 10 10.42 -5.80 -5.22
CA MET A 10 11.82 -6.04 -5.63
C MET A 10 11.98 -7.22 -6.60
N THR A 11 11.15 -8.26 -6.44
CA THR A 11 11.27 -9.52 -7.19
C THR A 11 9.98 -9.92 -7.91
N GLY A 12 8.99 -9.04 -7.98
CA GLY A 12 7.74 -9.24 -8.73
C GLY A 12 6.54 -9.70 -7.91
N ASN A 13 6.71 -10.27 -6.71
CA ASN A 13 5.59 -10.87 -5.96
C ASN A 13 4.45 -9.90 -5.64
N ASP A 14 4.81 -8.68 -5.20
CA ASP A 14 3.85 -7.65 -4.80
C ASP A 14 3.27 -6.90 -6.02
N GLU A 15 4.02 -6.86 -7.12
CA GLU A 15 3.55 -6.37 -8.42
C GLU A 15 2.51 -7.33 -9.02
N ASP A 16 2.80 -8.64 -9.05
CA ASP A 16 1.83 -9.67 -9.45
C ASP A 16 0.55 -9.61 -8.61
N MET A 17 0.68 -9.31 -7.31
CA MET A 17 -0.46 -9.13 -6.41
C MET A 17 -1.27 -7.87 -6.74
N ALA A 18 -0.62 -6.78 -7.15
CA ALA A 18 -1.27 -5.55 -7.61
C ALA A 18 -2.04 -5.79 -8.91
N ASP A 19 -1.43 -6.48 -9.88
CA ASP A 19 -2.05 -6.81 -11.17
C ASP A 19 -3.32 -7.66 -10.98
N ILE A 20 -3.25 -8.69 -10.14
CA ILE A 20 -4.41 -9.55 -9.83
C ILE A 20 -5.53 -8.73 -9.17
N LEU A 21 -5.18 -7.87 -8.21
CA LEU A 21 -6.18 -7.07 -7.49
C LEU A 21 -6.81 -6.01 -8.38
N GLU A 22 -6.03 -5.41 -9.28
CA GLU A 22 -6.54 -4.47 -10.28
C GLU A 22 -7.61 -5.13 -11.15
N GLU A 23 -7.33 -6.31 -11.71
CA GLU A 23 -8.29 -7.06 -12.53
C GLU A 23 -9.58 -7.36 -11.74
N ASP A 24 -9.45 -7.86 -10.51
CA ASP A 24 -10.59 -8.17 -9.66
C ASP A 24 -11.45 -6.92 -9.37
N LEU A 25 -10.83 -5.79 -9.00
CA LEU A 25 -11.54 -4.55 -8.70
C LEU A 25 -12.23 -3.96 -9.93
N GLN A 26 -11.59 -4.04 -11.10
CA GLN A 26 -12.20 -3.64 -12.37
C GLN A 26 -13.43 -4.49 -12.69
N ASP A 27 -13.39 -5.80 -12.44
CA ASP A 27 -14.53 -6.71 -12.59
C ASP A 27 -15.69 -6.36 -11.63
N TYR A 28 -15.39 -5.81 -10.45
CA TYR A 28 -16.39 -5.25 -9.53
C TYR A 28 -16.85 -3.82 -9.89
N GLY A 29 -16.32 -3.22 -10.96
CA GLY A 29 -16.75 -1.91 -11.47
C GLY A 29 -16.06 -0.71 -10.83
N PHE A 30 -14.88 -0.90 -10.23
CA PHE A 30 -14.03 0.23 -9.80
C PHE A 30 -13.31 0.85 -10.99
N ASP A 31 -13.06 2.15 -10.90
CA ASP A 31 -12.10 2.87 -11.74
C ASP A 31 -10.74 2.78 -11.04
N VAL A 32 -9.83 1.95 -11.55
CA VAL A 32 -8.59 1.57 -10.84
C VAL A 32 -7.40 2.26 -11.50
N GLU A 33 -6.56 2.89 -10.67
CA GLU A 33 -5.24 3.37 -11.08
C GLU A 33 -4.15 2.68 -10.25
N THR A 34 -3.25 1.96 -10.91
CA THR A 34 -2.14 1.23 -10.27
C THR A 34 -0.80 1.87 -10.63
N SER A 35 0.12 2.00 -9.66
CA SER A 35 1.51 2.41 -9.94
C SER A 35 2.51 1.96 -8.87
N ASP A 36 3.78 1.90 -9.27
CA ASP A 36 4.90 1.63 -8.37
C ASP A 36 5.18 2.83 -7.44
N VAL A 37 5.51 2.54 -6.19
CA VAL A 37 5.75 3.52 -5.12
C VAL A 37 6.86 4.51 -5.47
N GLY A 38 7.90 4.08 -6.19
CA GLY A 38 9.02 4.92 -6.59
C GLY A 38 8.66 6.00 -7.62
N PHE A 39 7.45 5.94 -8.19
CA PHE A 39 6.92 6.92 -9.14
C PHE A 39 5.61 7.57 -8.68
N THR A 40 5.23 7.38 -7.41
CA THR A 40 3.92 7.81 -6.89
C THR A 40 4.07 8.69 -5.66
N ASP A 41 3.31 9.78 -5.62
CA ASP A 41 3.17 10.65 -4.45
C ASP A 41 1.94 10.20 -3.64
N ALA A 42 2.06 10.11 -2.31
CA ALA A 42 0.95 9.66 -1.47
C ALA A 42 -0.31 10.56 -1.59
N ASN A 43 -0.17 11.82 -1.99
CA ASN A 43 -1.28 12.75 -2.23
C ASN A 43 -2.27 12.23 -3.29
N ASP A 44 -1.88 11.32 -4.17
CA ASP A 44 -2.79 10.69 -5.14
C ASP A 44 -3.95 9.96 -4.46
N TYR A 45 -3.78 9.53 -3.20
CA TYR A 45 -4.87 8.94 -2.41
C TYR A 45 -6.01 9.94 -2.14
N LEU A 46 -5.74 11.24 -2.11
CA LEU A 46 -6.74 12.29 -1.88
C LEU A 46 -7.84 12.34 -2.94
N ASP A 47 -7.58 11.80 -4.14
CA ASP A 47 -8.55 11.74 -5.23
C ASP A 47 -9.26 10.37 -5.36
N SER A 48 -8.98 9.41 -4.46
CA SER A 48 -9.56 8.06 -4.48
C SER A 48 -10.59 7.79 -3.37
N ASP A 49 -11.53 6.86 -3.60
CA ASP A 49 -12.45 6.37 -2.55
C ASP A 49 -11.81 5.22 -1.75
N LEU A 50 -10.99 4.41 -2.41
CA LEU A 50 -10.31 3.24 -1.88
C LEU A 50 -8.80 3.35 -2.11
N CYS A 51 -8.03 3.38 -1.02
CA CYS A 51 -6.57 3.52 -1.01
C CYS A 51 -5.91 2.18 -0.67
N ILE A 52 -5.19 1.58 -1.61
CA ILE A 52 -4.54 0.28 -1.39
C ILE A 52 -3.04 0.46 -1.47
N PHE A 53 -2.33 -0.12 -0.50
CA PHE A 53 -0.88 -0.24 -0.53
C PHE A 53 -0.44 -1.70 -0.48
N ILE A 54 0.41 -2.11 -1.41
CA ILE A 54 0.95 -3.48 -1.50
C ILE A 54 2.46 -3.42 -1.33
N THR A 55 3.00 -4.07 -0.31
CA THR A 55 4.43 -3.90 0.02
C THR A 55 5.09 -5.14 0.56
N TYR A 56 6.39 -5.25 0.28
CA TYR A 56 7.26 -6.23 0.90
C TYR A 56 7.77 -5.76 2.26
N THR A 57 8.54 -6.60 2.94
CA THR A 57 9.34 -6.21 4.11
C THR A 57 10.79 -6.63 3.86
N TYR A 58 11.74 -5.71 4.06
CA TYR A 58 13.15 -5.96 3.77
C TYR A 58 13.93 -6.30 5.04
N GLY A 59 14.68 -7.40 5.03
CA GLY A 59 15.51 -7.81 6.16
C GLY A 59 14.70 -7.93 7.46
N GLU A 60 15.23 -7.38 8.55
CA GLU A 60 14.59 -7.37 9.89
C GLU A 60 13.65 -6.16 10.05
N GLY A 61 12.63 -6.05 9.17
CA GLY A 61 11.60 -5.01 9.27
C GLY A 61 11.94 -3.66 8.63
N VAL A 62 13.02 -3.59 7.86
CA VAL A 62 13.56 -2.34 7.32
C VAL A 62 12.67 -1.83 6.18
N MET A 63 12.19 -0.59 6.30
CA MET A 63 11.71 0.18 5.16
C MET A 63 12.90 0.61 4.31
N THR A 64 12.87 0.29 3.01
CA THR A 64 13.79 0.85 2.02
C THR A 64 13.52 2.35 1.83
N ASP A 65 14.40 3.05 1.14
CA ASP A 65 14.32 4.52 1.00
C ASP A 65 12.97 4.94 0.39
N GLU A 66 12.51 4.25 -0.66
CA GLU A 66 11.22 4.53 -1.30
C GLU A 66 10.01 4.27 -0.40
N LEU A 67 10.09 3.25 0.47
CA LEU A 67 9.05 2.99 1.47
C LEU A 67 9.08 4.07 2.56
N ALA A 68 10.26 4.42 3.08
CA ALA A 68 10.39 5.43 4.11
C ALA A 68 9.89 6.81 3.64
N ASP A 69 10.18 7.17 2.39
CA ASP A 69 9.71 8.42 1.78
C ASP A 69 8.18 8.42 1.64
N PHE A 70 7.60 7.37 1.01
CA PHE A 70 6.14 7.26 0.85
C PHE A 70 5.40 7.19 2.20
N TYR A 71 5.99 6.53 3.19
CA TYR A 71 5.46 6.48 4.56
C TYR A 71 5.47 7.87 5.23
N GLY A 72 6.49 8.67 4.97
CA GLY A 72 6.57 10.07 5.41
C GLY A 72 5.46 10.92 4.81
N GLU A 73 5.28 10.84 3.49
CA GLU A 73 4.24 11.57 2.77
C GLU A 73 2.83 11.18 3.23
N LEU A 74 2.56 9.88 3.36
CA LEU A 74 1.27 9.35 3.80
C LEU A 74 0.82 9.96 5.13
N LYS A 75 1.76 10.07 6.09
CA LYS A 75 1.48 10.54 7.44
C LYS A 75 1.11 12.01 7.55
N ASP A 76 1.36 12.79 6.50
CA ASP A 76 0.99 14.20 6.43
C ASP A 76 -0.44 14.40 5.86
N LEU A 77 -1.12 13.32 5.45
CA LEU A 77 -2.44 13.37 4.84
C LEU A 77 -3.59 13.28 5.88
N ASP A 78 -4.73 13.85 5.51
CA ASP A 78 -6.04 13.55 6.13
C ASP A 78 -6.85 12.70 5.16
N LEU A 79 -7.03 11.43 5.54
CA LEU A 79 -7.75 10.43 4.76
C LEU A 79 -9.14 10.14 5.35
N THR A 80 -9.67 11.04 6.19
CA THR A 80 -11.01 10.91 6.76
C THR A 80 -12.06 10.69 5.66
N GLY A 81 -12.83 9.60 5.80
CA GLY A 81 -13.90 9.24 4.86
C GLY A 81 -13.45 8.38 3.67
N LYS A 82 -12.16 8.01 3.60
CA LYS A 82 -11.63 7.05 2.63
C LYS A 82 -11.54 5.65 3.24
N HIS A 83 -11.70 4.65 2.39
CA HIS A 83 -11.42 3.26 2.75
C HIS A 83 -9.99 2.90 2.40
N PHE A 84 -9.36 2.00 3.15
CA PHE A 84 -8.02 1.54 2.82
C PHE A 84 -7.82 0.04 3.02
N ALA A 85 -6.81 -0.50 2.35
CA ALA A 85 -6.28 -1.83 2.63
C ALA A 85 -4.76 -1.83 2.48
N VAL A 86 -4.07 -2.62 3.30
CA VAL A 86 -2.64 -2.88 3.14
C VAL A 86 -2.42 -4.38 3.05
N MET A 87 -1.65 -4.82 2.06
CA MET A 87 -1.29 -6.22 1.86
C MET A 87 0.15 -6.35 1.40
N GLY A 88 0.66 -7.58 1.34
CA GLY A 88 2.05 -7.77 1.03
C GLY A 88 2.53 -9.21 1.09
N SER A 89 3.62 -9.47 0.39
CA SER A 89 4.39 -10.71 0.45
C SER A 89 5.49 -10.61 1.51
N GLY A 90 5.62 -11.64 2.34
CA GLY A 90 6.69 -11.76 3.34
C GLY A 90 7.18 -13.19 3.50
N ASP A 91 8.29 -13.35 4.23
CA ASP A 91 8.88 -14.65 4.53
C ASP A 91 8.80 -14.97 6.03
N LYS A 92 8.11 -16.05 6.37
CA LYS A 92 7.88 -16.49 7.76
C LYS A 92 9.17 -16.84 8.51
N THR A 93 10.28 -17.05 7.80
CA THR A 93 11.58 -17.32 8.44
C THR A 93 12.11 -16.11 9.23
N TYR A 94 11.61 -14.90 8.95
CA TYR A 94 11.96 -13.66 9.66
C TYR A 94 11.20 -13.46 10.99
N GLY A 95 10.34 -14.40 11.38
CA GLY A 95 9.74 -14.43 12.71
C GLY A 95 8.85 -13.22 12.99
N GLU A 96 9.26 -12.38 13.94
CA GLU A 96 8.50 -11.18 14.34
C GLU A 96 8.43 -10.11 13.23
N HIS A 97 9.39 -10.13 12.30
CA HIS A 97 9.44 -9.20 11.16
C HIS A 97 8.62 -9.68 9.94
N PHE A 98 7.86 -10.78 10.07
CA PHE A 98 7.03 -11.30 8.98
C PHE A 98 5.95 -10.28 8.59
N CYS A 99 6.07 -9.70 7.39
CA CYS A 99 5.19 -8.65 6.86
C CYS A 99 5.12 -7.40 7.75
N GLU A 100 6.19 -7.07 8.50
CA GLU A 100 6.16 -5.95 9.44
C GLU A 100 5.71 -4.64 8.81
N ASN A 101 6.20 -4.30 7.61
CA ASN A 101 5.83 -3.04 6.97
C ASN A 101 4.36 -3.00 6.54
N VAL A 102 3.71 -4.14 6.30
CA VAL A 102 2.24 -4.17 6.08
C VAL A 102 1.53 -3.59 7.31
N PHE A 103 1.93 -4.00 8.52
CA PHE A 103 1.33 -3.53 9.76
C PHE A 103 1.72 -2.08 10.09
N ASP A 104 2.94 -1.65 9.74
CA ASP A 104 3.35 -0.26 9.90
C ASP A 104 2.47 0.69 9.07
N TYR A 105 2.27 0.37 7.79
CA TYR A 105 1.42 1.15 6.91
C TYR A 105 -0.06 1.08 7.30
N GLU A 106 -0.55 -0.10 7.70
CA GLU A 106 -1.92 -0.25 8.22
C GLU A 106 -2.17 0.72 9.39
N LYS A 107 -1.23 0.81 10.32
CA LYS A 107 -1.29 1.76 11.43
C LYS A 107 -1.25 3.21 10.94
N ALA A 108 -0.36 3.54 9.98
CA ALA A 108 -0.28 4.89 9.44
C ALA A 108 -1.59 5.34 8.77
N PHE A 109 -2.22 4.49 7.97
CA PHE A 109 -3.53 4.79 7.37
C PHE A 109 -4.60 5.07 8.43
N LYS A 110 -4.64 4.26 9.51
CA LYS A 110 -5.56 4.48 10.64
C LYS A 110 -5.28 5.80 11.36
N ASP A 111 -4.01 6.12 11.58
CA ASP A 111 -3.59 7.38 12.19
C ASP A 111 -3.96 8.61 11.32
N CYS A 112 -4.05 8.42 9.99
CA CYS A 112 -4.52 9.43 9.03
C CYS A 112 -6.06 9.51 8.90
N GLY A 113 -6.81 8.73 9.67
CA GLY A 113 -8.28 8.77 9.69
C GLY A 113 -8.99 7.92 8.65
N ALA A 114 -8.26 7.12 7.86
CA ALA A 114 -8.86 6.18 6.92
C ALA A 114 -9.55 5.01 7.64
N THR A 115 -10.55 4.40 7.00
CA THR A 115 -11.28 3.24 7.53
C THR A 115 -10.86 1.97 6.80
N GLU A 116 -10.42 0.97 7.55
CA GLU A 116 -10.10 -0.37 7.02
C GLU A 116 -11.37 -1.11 6.56
#